data_AF-A0A6A8D7H6-F1
#
_entry.id   AF-A0A6A8D7H6-F1
#
_cell.length_a   1.000
_cell.length_b   1.000
_cell.length_c   1.000
_cell.angle_alpha   90.00
_cell.angle_beta   90.00
_cell.angle_gamma   90.00
#
_symmetry.space_group_name_H-M   'P 1'
#
loop_
_entity.id
_entity.type
_entity.pdbx_description
1 polymer ?
#
loop_
_entity_poly.entity_id
_entity_poly.type
_entity_poly.pdbx_seq_one_letter_code
_entity_poly.pdbx_strand_id
1 'polypeptide(L)' 'MPPKGKTCRLVATTKIGMDIHLTVLHIEDGFVYHKLSDTDKQRKDIQEYITELHPKILSGVYHAELVDMAKEEICC' A
#
# COMPACT_ATOMS: atom_id res chain seq x y z
N MET A 1 8.57 -6.13 4.88
CA MET A 1 7.09 -6.17 4.85
C MET A 1 6.51 -5.37 6.00
N PRO A 2 5.40 -4.65 5.80
CA PRO A 2 4.72 -3.89 6.87
C PRO A 2 4.20 -4.81 8.00
N PRO A 3 4.16 -4.31 9.25
CA PRO A 3 3.57 -5.04 10.38
C PRO A 3 2.07 -5.23 10.18
N LYS A 4 1.49 -6.30 10.74
CA LYS A 4 0.03 -6.53 10.69
C LYS A 4 -0.66 -5.57 11.67
N GLY A 5 -1.68 -4.86 11.20
CA GLY A 5 -2.60 -4.10 12.07
C GLY A 5 -3.71 -4.99 12.65
N LYS A 6 -4.62 -4.40 13.43
CA LYS A 6 -5.73 -5.16 14.03
C LYS A 6 -6.69 -5.72 12.97
N THR A 7 -7.09 -4.86 12.03
CA THR A 7 -8.10 -5.17 11.00
C THR A 7 -7.54 -5.13 9.58
N CYS A 8 -6.36 -4.54 9.38
CA CYS A 8 -5.75 -4.41 8.06
C CYS A 8 -4.23 -4.61 8.06
N ARG A 9 -3.67 -4.73 6.86
CA ARG A 9 -2.23 -4.74 6.61
C ARG A 9 -1.91 -4.05 5.30
N LEU A 10 -0.89 -3.20 5.29
CA LEU A 10 -0.33 -2.64 4.06
C LEU A 10 0.37 -3.77 3.29
N VAL A 11 -0.01 -3.95 2.03
CA VAL A 11 0.50 -5.02 1.17
C VAL A 11 1.54 -4.49 0.21
N ALA A 12 1.29 -3.33 -0.40
CA ALA A 12 2.19 -2.71 -1.35
C ALA A 12 2.05 -1.19 -1.35
N THR A 13 3.13 -0.50 -1.69
CA THR A 13 3.08 0.92 -2.07
C THR A 13 3.72 1.11 -3.45
N THR A 14 3.10 1.94 -4.28
CA THR A 14 3.59 2.24 -5.63
C THR A 14 3.63 3.74 -5.81
N LYS A 15 4.77 4.28 -6.22
CA LYS A 15 4.90 5.71 -6.51
C LYS A 15 4.41 5.99 -7.93
N ILE A 16 3.40 6.85 -8.06
CA ILE A 16 2.82 7.24 -9.36
C ILE A 16 2.85 8.77 -9.44
N GLY A 17 3.72 9.31 -10.29
CA GLY A 17 3.96 10.74 -10.37
C GLY A 17 4.48 11.31 -9.05
N MET A 18 3.74 12.27 -8.47
CA MET A 18 4.07 12.93 -7.21
C MET A 18 3.47 12.25 -5.97
N ASP A 19 2.66 11.21 -6.14
CA ASP A 19 1.91 10.59 -5.05
C ASP A 19 2.27 9.11 -4.85
N ILE A 20 1.90 8.57 -3.69
CA ILE A 20 2.10 7.18 -3.32
C ILE A 20 0.73 6.51 -3.23
N HIS A 21 0.51 5.51 -4.08
CA HIS A 21 -0.66 4.67 -4.04
C HIS A 21 -0.45 3.52 -3.05
N LEU A 22 -1.44 3.30 -2.19
CA LEU A 22 -1.44 2.30 -1.14
C LEU A 22 -2.39 1.17 -1.52
N THR A 23 -1.92 -0.07 -1.34
CA THR A 23 -2.76 -1.27 -1.37
C THR A 23 -2.82 -1.86 0.02
N VAL A 24 -4.00 -1.83 0.63
CA VAL A 24 -4.26 -2.31 1.99
C VAL A 24 -5.21 -3.49 1.92
N LEU A 25 -4.86 -4.60 2.57
CA LEU A 25 -5.79 -5.72 2.77
C LEU A 25 -6.53 -5.50 4.10
N HIS A 26 -7.83 -5.27 4.04
CA HIS A 26 -8.74 -5.12 5.18
C HIS A 26 -9.60 -6.39 5.35
N ILE A 27 -9.90 -6.76 6.60
CA ILE A 27 -10.61 -8.02 6.91
C ILE A 27 -12.06 -8.06 6.40
N GLU A 28 -12.75 -6.91 6.35
CA GLU A 28 -14.15 -6.82 5.89
C GLU A 28 -14.26 -6.43 4.42
N ASP A 29 -13.35 -5.58 3.93
CA ASP A 29 -13.47 -4.94 2.61
C ASP A 29 -12.57 -5.59 1.55
N GLY A 30 -11.71 -6.54 1.95
CA GLY A 30 -10.69 -7.10 1.08
C GLY A 30 -9.64 -6.06 0.70
N PHE A 31 -9.28 -5.99 -0.58
CA PHE A 31 -8.28 -5.03 -1.04
C PHE A 31 -8.86 -3.62 -1.19
N VAL A 32 -8.28 -2.68 -0.46
CA VAL A 32 -8.59 -1.26 -0.49
C VAL A 32 -7.43 -0.52 -1.14
N TYR A 33 -7.73 0.25 -2.19
CA TYR A 33 -6.77 1.02 -2.96
C TYR A 33 -7.06 2.50 -2.79
N HIS A 34 -6.07 3.26 -2.31
CA HIS A 34 -6.21 4.71 -2.15
C HIS A 34 -4.85 5.40 -2.24
N LYS A 35 -4.88 6.72 -2.45
CA LYS A 35 -3.68 7.55 -2.42
C LYS A 35 -3.32 7.88 -0.98
N LEU A 36 -2.03 8.01 -0.70
CA LEU A 36 -1.55 8.44 0.61
C LEU A 36 -2.14 9.81 1.00
N SER A 37 -2.30 10.72 0.03
CA SER A 37 -2.96 12.02 0.24
C SER A 37 -4.43 11.95 0.61
N ASP A 38 -5.10 10.84 0.32
CA ASP A 38 -6.53 10.61 0.58
C ASP A 38 -6.75 9.70 1.80
N THR A 39 -5.71 9.48 2.61
CA THR A 39 -5.79 8.61 3.81
C THR A 39 -6.88 9.10 4.75
N ASP A 40 -7.01 10.40 4.96
CA ASP A 40 -8.02 11.05 5.81
C ASP A 40 -9.49 10.77 5.41
N LYS A 41 -9.71 10.30 4.18
CA LYS A 41 -11.03 9.90 3.66
C LYS A 41 -11.34 8.42 3.86
N GLN A 42 -10.41 7.63 4.38
CA GLN A 42 -10.58 6.18 4.58
C GLN A 42 -11.28 5.85 5.88
N ARG A 43 -11.55 4.57 6.12
CA ARG A 43 -12.02 4.10 7.43
C ARG A 43 -11.01 4.47 8.53
N LYS A 44 -11.52 4.75 9.73
CA LYS A 44 -10.71 5.20 10.88
C LYS A 44 -9.58 4.23 11.23
N ASP A 45 -9.82 2.93 11.16
CA ASP A 45 -8.82 1.91 11.45
C ASP A 45 -7.70 1.83 10.40
N ILE A 46 -8.03 2.07 9.12
CA ILE A 46 -7.02 2.22 8.05
C ILE A 46 -6.24 3.53 8.26
N GLN A 47 -6.92 4.64 8.59
CA GLN A 47 -6.27 5.93 8.86
C GLN A 47 -5.21 5.83 9.95
N GLU A 48 -5.58 5.31 11.11
CA GLU A 48 -4.69 5.16 12.26
C GLU A 48 -3.47 4.31 11.90
N TYR A 49 -3.71 3.15 11.26
CA TYR A 49 -2.66 2.23 10.86
C TYR A 49 -1.69 2.83 9.82
N ILE A 50 -2.19 3.53 8.79
CA ILE A 50 -1.34 4.16 7.78
C ILE A 50 -0.57 5.35 8.37
N THR A 51 -1.17 6.10 9.29
CA THR A 51 -0.52 7.24 9.96
C THR A 51 0.71 6.80 10.73
N GLU A 52 0.66 5.68 11.45
CA GLU A 52 1.82 5.10 12.15
C GLU A 52 2.95 4.69 11.19
N LEU A 53 2.60 4.29 9.97
CA LEU A 53 3.55 3.85 8.95
C LEU A 53 4.01 4.98 8.03
N HIS A 54 3.43 6.17 8.15
CA HIS A 54 3.57 7.26 7.20
C HIS A 54 5.05 7.63 6.91
N PRO A 55 5.94 7.77 7.91
CA PRO A 55 7.35 8.07 7.64
C PRO A 55 8.06 6.99 6.82
N LYS A 56 7.73 5.71 7.05
CA LYS A 56 8.32 4.57 6.33
C LYS A 56 7.76 4.42 4.92
N ILE A 57 6.50 4.79 4.72
CA ILE A 57 5.88 4.86 3.39
C ILE A 57 6.59 5.93 2.56
N LEU A 58 6.77 7.14 3.11
CA LEU A 58 7.44 8.26 2.43
C LEU A 58 8.91 7.97 2.11
N SER A 59 9.61 7.22 2.97
CA SER A 59 11.00 6.82 2.70
C SER A 59 11.13 5.67 1.69
N GLY A 60 10.02 5.12 1.18
CA GLY A 60 10.02 4.06 0.18
C GLY A 60 10.33 2.67 0.73
N VAL A 61 10.37 2.48 2.06
CA VAL A 61 10.67 1.17 2.69
C VAL A 61 9.69 0.07 2.28
N TYR A 62 8.48 0.44 1.87
CA TYR A 62 7.43 -0.49 1.44
C TYR A 62 7.13 -0.43 -0.06
N HIS A 63 7.99 0.23 -0.84
CA HIS A 63 7.80 0.33 -2.27
C HIS A 63 7.88 -1.06 -2.91
N ALA A 64 6.82 -1.41 -3.64
CA ALA A 64 6.81 -2.56 -4.51
C ALA A 64 7.15 -2.09 -5.93
N GLU A 65 8.18 -2.69 -6.51
CA GLU A 65 8.53 -2.48 -7.90
C GLU A 65 7.48 -3.13 -8.80
N LEU A 66 7.04 -2.39 -9.82
CA LEU A 66 6.21 -2.94 -10.87
C LEU A 66 7.09 -3.74 -11.81
N VAL A 67 6.77 -5.01 -11.99
CA VAL A 67 7.45 -5.89 -12.93
C VAL A 67 6.78 -5.75 -14.29
N ASP A 68 7.60 -5.57 -15.32
CA ASP A 68 7.15 -5.52 -16.71
C ASP A 68 6.95 -6.96 -17.23
N MET A 69 5.69 -7.40 -17.27
CA MET A 69 5.33 -8.74 -17.72
C MET A 69 5.82 -9.07 -19.13
N ALA A 70 6.09 -8.07 -19.99
CA ALA A 70 6.63 -8.31 -21.32
C ALA A 70 8.11 -8.72 -21.31
N LYS A 71 8.81 -8.51 -20.19
CA LYS A 71 10.22 -8.87 -19.99
C LYS A 71 10.40 -10.13 -19.15
N GLU A 72 9.32 -10.63 -18.57
CA GLU A 72 9.34 -11.89 -17.84
C GLU A 72 9.48 -13.04 -18.84
N GLU A 73 10.47 -13.91 -18.61
CA GLU A 73 10.63 -15.13 -19.41
C GLU A 73 9.43 -16.06 -19.16
N ILE A 74 8.65 -16.31 -20.21
CA ILE A 74 7.59 -17.32 -20.15
C ILE A 74 8.29 -18.69 -20.14
N CYS A 75 8.38 -19.29 -18.97
CA CYS A 75 8.88 -20.65 -18.82
C CYS A 75 7.81 -21.62 -19.35
N CYS A 76 8.04 -22.18 -20.54
CA CYS A 76 7.17 -23.16 -21.21
C CYS A 76 7.37 -24.58 -20.65
#